data_AF-A0A1V1X376-F1
#
_entry.id   AF-A0A1V1X376-F1
#
_cell.length_a   1.000
_cell.length_b   1.000
_cell.length_c   1.000
_cell.angle_alpha   90.00
_cell.angle_beta   90.00
_cell.angle_gamma   90.00
#
_symmetry.space_group_name_H-M   'P 1'
#
loop_
_entity.id
_entity.type
_entity.pdbx_description
1 polymer ?
#
loop_
_entity_poly.entity_id
_entity_poly.type
_entity_poly.pdbx_seq_one_letter_code
_entity_poly.pdbx_strand_id
1 'polypeptide(L)' 'MLTIEELILRVPGFDEKEGRSLGNEVVRRVADELPAQYRSRHLDALDLNFRVPVGTSSSQLATLIAEAILKGLV' A
#
# COMPACT_ATOMS: atom_id res chain seq x y z
N MET A 1 5.23 11.09 13.29
CA MET A 1 5.98 10.39 12.22
C MET A 1 5.18 9.12 11.95
N LEU A 2 4.72 8.89 10.72
CA LEU A 2 4.02 7.66 10.40
C LEU A 2 5.07 6.54 10.38
N THR A 3 4.85 5.48 11.14
CA THR A 3 5.65 4.26 11.10
C THR A 3 4.73 3.13 10.70
N ILE A 4 5.03 2.51 9.55
CA ILE A 4 4.36 1.27 9.14
C ILE A 4 5.15 0.13 9.79
N GLU A 5 4.59 -0.45 10.85
CA GLU A 5 5.23 -1.55 11.59
C GLU A 5 5.29 -2.81 10.73
N GLU A 6 4.19 -3.13 10.05
CA GLU A 6 4.10 -4.29 9.15
C GLU A 6 3.14 -3.99 7.99
N LEU A 7 3.53 -4.40 6.78
CA LEU A 7 2.67 -4.39 5.59
C LEU A 7 2.73 -5.79 4.96
N ILE A 8 1.61 -6.51 5.03
CA ILE A 8 1.49 -7.84 4.43
C ILE A 8 0.72 -7.71 3.12
N LEU A 9 1.42 -7.87 2.00
CA LEU A 9 0.80 -7.93 0.67
C LEU A 9 0.74 -9.39 0.20
N ARG A 10 -0.47 -9.87 -0.12
CA ARG A 10 -0.69 -11.17 -0.74
C ARG A 10 -1.12 -10.97 -2.19
N VAL A 11 -0.15 -11.01 -3.10
CA VAL A 11 -0.39 -10.77 -4.53
C VAL A 11 -0.15 -12.07 -5.32
N PRO A 12 -1.19 -12.68 -5.92
CA PRO A 12 -1.03 -13.86 -6.75
C PRO A 12 -0.11 -13.60 -7.94
N GLY A 13 0.80 -14.54 -8.21
CA GLY A 13 1.71 -14.47 -9.35
C GLY A 13 2.97 -13.61 -9.13
N PHE A 14 3.18 -13.09 -7.92
CA PHE A 14 4.42 -12.41 -7.54
C PHE A 14 5.30 -13.34 -6.72
N ASP A 15 6.59 -13.34 -6.99
CA ASP A 15 7.59 -13.95 -6.11
C ASP A 15 7.94 -13.05 -4.92
N GLU A 16 8.80 -13.53 -4.01
CA GLU A 16 9.20 -12.78 -2.82
C GLU A 16 9.91 -11.45 -3.19
N LYS A 17 10.75 -11.46 -4.22
CA LYS A 17 11.53 -10.29 -4.63
C LYS A 17 10.62 -9.23 -5.24
N GLU A 18 9.73 -9.65 -6.14
CA GLU A 18 8.73 -8.80 -6.77
C GLU A 18 7.77 -8.23 -5.72
N GLY A 19 7.30 -9.08 -4.80
CA GLY A 19 6.44 -8.68 -3.69
C GLY A 19 7.11 -7.66 -2.77
N ARG A 20 8.39 -7.85 -2.44
CA ARG A 20 9.16 -6.89 -1.64
C ARG A 20 9.36 -5.57 -2.38
N SER A 21 9.67 -5.61 -3.67
CA SER A 21 9.79 -4.39 -4.49
C SER A 21 8.47 -3.62 -4.56
N LEU A 22 7.35 -4.32 -4.76
CA LEU A 22 6.02 -3.73 -4.73
C LEU A 22 5.69 -3.11 -3.37
N GLY A 23 5.96 -3.84 -2.27
CA GLY A 23 5.73 -3.35 -0.91
C GLY A 23 6.51 -2.07 -0.60
N ASN A 24 7.79 -1.99 -0.97
CA ASN A 24 8.59 -0.79 -0.80
C ASN A 24 8.03 0.41 -1.59
N GLU A 25 7.58 0.17 -2.82
CA GLU A 25 6.99 1.21 -3.66
C GLU A 25 5.65 1.72 -3.10
N VAL A 26 4.83 0.82 -2.57
CA VAL A 26 3.58 1.16 -1.87
C VAL A 26 3.86 2.01 -0.64
N VAL A 27 4.79 1.58 0.23
CA VAL A 27 5.16 2.31 1.45
C VAL A 27 5.64 3.71 1.13
N ARG A 28 6.50 3.86 0.11
CA ARG A 28 7.00 5.18 -0.33
C ARG A 28 5.84 6.09 -0.72
N ARG A 29 4.93 5.61 -1.57
CA ARG A 29 3.79 6.40 -2.06
C ARG A 29 2.82 6.78 -0.96
N VAL A 30 2.50 5.85 -0.05
CA VAL A 30 1.68 6.15 1.12
C VAL A 30 2.35 7.23 1.96
N ALA A 31 3.66 7.13 2.23
CA ALA A 31 4.38 8.15 3.00
C ALA A 31 4.38 9.53 2.33
N ASP A 32 4.51 9.57 1.00
CA ASP A 32 4.51 10.81 0.21
C ASP A 32 3.13 11.50 0.19
N GLU A 33 2.06 10.71 0.10
CA GLU A 33 0.68 11.22 -0.03
C GLU A 33 -0.09 11.31 1.29
N LEU A 34 0.44 10.77 2.40
CA LEU A 34 -0.26 10.75 3.68
C LEU A 34 -0.52 12.18 4.20
N PRO A 35 -1.80 12.56 4.41
CA PRO A 35 -2.15 13.85 4.96
C PRO A 35 -1.53 14.07 6.35
N ALA A 36 -1.10 15.29 6.64
CA ALA A 36 -0.37 15.63 7.87
C ALA A 36 -1.13 15.24 9.15
N GLN A 37 -2.47 15.28 9.12
CA GLN A 37 -3.34 14.91 10.23
C GLN A 37 -3.25 13.44 10.65
N TYR A 38 -2.81 12.54 9.76
CA TYR A 38 -2.68 11.10 10.05
C TYR A 38 -1.27 10.68 10.45
N ARG A 39 -0.26 11.57 10.34
CA ARG A 39 1.16 11.26 10.62
C ARG A 39 1.47 10.94 12.09
N SER A 40 0.53 11.17 13.00
CA SER A 40 0.71 10.99 14.45
C SER A 40 -0.26 9.97 15.03
N ARG A 41 -1.10 9.36 14.19
CA ARG A 41 -2.16 8.47 14.61
C ARG A 41 -1.68 7.03 14.46
N HIS A 42 -1.88 6.22 15.50
CA HIS A 42 -1.82 4.78 15.33
C HIS A 42 -3.01 4.38 14.46
N LEU A 43 -2.74 3.67 13.37
CA LEU A 43 -3.75 3.15 12.46
C LEU A 43 -3.93 1.69 12.82
N ASP A 44 -5.17 1.31 13.13
CA ASP A 44 -5.51 -0.10 13.35
C ASP A 44 -5.29 -0.91 12.06
N ALA A 45 -5.31 -2.24 12.17
CA ALA A 45 -5.14 -3.13 11.02
C ALA A 45 -6.16 -2.80 9.91
N LEU A 46 -5.66 -2.53 8.72
CA LEU A 46 -6.45 -2.22 7.54
C LEU A 46 -6.50 -3.43 6.60
N ASP A 47 -7.69 -4.02 6.46
CA ASP A 47 -7.93 -5.09 5.48
C ASP A 47 -8.50 -4.49 4.19
N LEU A 48 -7.77 -4.65 3.09
CA LEU A 48 -8.14 -4.10 1.78
C LEU A 48 -8.38 -5.23 0.78
N ASN A 49 -9.61 -5.27 0.25
CA ASN A 49 -9.99 -6.16 -0.82
C ASN A 49 -10.43 -5.35 -2.03
N PHE A 50 -9.67 -5.40 -3.11
CA PHE A 50 -10.03 -4.72 -4.36
C PHE A 50 -9.61 -5.52 -5.59
N ARG A 51 -10.29 -5.26 -6.70
CA ARG A 51 -10.04 -5.94 -7.98
C ARG A 51 -9.01 -5.15 -8.78
N VAL A 52 -8.00 -5.85 -9.28
CA VAL A 52 -6.97 -5.30 -10.15
C VAL A 52 -7.30 -5.66 -11.59
N PRO A 53 -7.34 -4.71 -12.53
CA PRO A 53 -7.50 -5.00 -13.95
C PRO A 53 -6.40 -5.92 -14.48
N VAL A 54 -6.74 -6.78 -15.45
CA VAL A 54 -5.74 -7.63 -16.13
C VAL A 54 -4.78 -6.73 -16.91
N GLY A 55 -3.49 -7.01 -16.82
CA GLY A 55 -2.44 -6.21 -17.49
C GLY A 55 -2.00 -4.97 -16.72
N THR A 56 -2.48 -4.75 -15.49
CA THR A 56 -1.94 -3.72 -14.60
C THR A 56 -0.45 -3.98 -14.33
N SER A 57 0.39 -2.98 -14.65
CA SER A 57 1.82 -3.04 -14.36
C SER A 57 2.09 -2.95 -12.86
N SER A 58 3.25 -3.43 -12.40
CA SER A 58 3.65 -3.34 -10.99
C SER A 58 3.61 -1.91 -10.43
N SER A 59 4.03 -0.91 -11.22
CA SER A 59 3.96 0.51 -10.82
C SER A 59 2.52 1.00 -10.66
N GLN A 60 1.61 0.62 -11.56
CA GLN A 60 0.19 0.96 -11.45
C GLN A 60 -0.46 0.24 -10.26
N LEU A 61 -0.08 -1.02 -10.01
CA LEU A 61 -0.55 -1.77 -8.86
C LEU A 61 -0.14 -1.09 -7.55
N ALA A 62 1.11 -0.60 -7.48
CA ALA A 62 1.58 0.17 -6.32
C ALA A 62 0.74 1.44 -6.09
N THR A 63 0.39 2.17 -7.17
CA THR A 63 -0.54 3.30 -7.09
C THR A 63 -1.89 2.88 -6.51
N LEU A 64 -2.49 1.81 -7.04
CA LEU A 64 -3.82 1.36 -6.63
C LEU A 64 -3.85 0.92 -5.15
N ILE A 65 -2.82 0.19 -4.69
CA ILE A 65 -2.70 -0.21 -3.28
C ILE A 65 -2.56 1.04 -2.40
N ALA A 66 -1.69 1.98 -2.76
CA ALA A 66 -1.47 3.19 -1.97
C ALA A 66 -2.75 4.04 -1.86
N GLU A 67 -3.46 4.24 -2.96
CA GLU A 67 -4.75 4.94 -2.97
C GLU A 67 -5.80 4.22 -2.12
N ALA A 68 -5.85 2.88 -2.18
CA ALA A 68 -6.77 2.09 -1.38
C ALA A 68 -6.48 2.22 0.13
N ILE A 69 -5.18 2.21 0.50
CA ILE A 69 -4.74 2.47 1.88
C ILE A 69 -5.23 3.85 2.31
N LEU A 70 -4.87 4.91 1.57
CA LEU A 70 -5.21 6.28 1.93
C LEU A 70 -6.72 6.52 2.04
N LYS A 71 -7.53 5.92 1.16
CA LYS A 71 -9.00 5.99 1.24
C LYS A 71 -9.54 5.24 2.45
N GLY A 72 -8.93 4.11 2.83
CA GLY A 72 -9.31 3.36 4.03
C GLY A 72 -8.98 4.06 5.35
N LEU A 73 -8.17 5.13 5.32
CA LEU A 73 -7.87 5.95 6.51
C LEU A 73 -8.89 7.06 6.77
N VAL A 74 -9.82 7.32 5.84
CA VAL A 74 -10.84 8.37 5.91
C VAL A 74 -12.17 7.81 6.41
#